data_AF-A0A9X9QDP7-F1
#
_entry.id   AF-A0A9X9QDP7-F1
#
_cell.length_a   1.000
_cell.length_b   1.000
_cell.length_c   1.000
_cell.angle_alpha   90.00
_cell.angle_beta   90.00
_cell.angle_gamma   90.00
#
_symmetry.space_group_name_H-M   'P 1'
#
loop_
_entity.id
_entity.type
_entity.pdbx_description
1 polymer ?
#
loop_
_entity_poly.entity_id
_entity_poly.type
_entity_poly.pdbx_seq_one_letter_code
_entity_poly.pdbx_strand_id
1 'polypeptide(L)'
;MRLTSIAVFLQSASFFVSTFAAFITGHIWEGHKGFNCDGRKIYYNEYNQAEKSELSGPVNYLGWKMINVYHSRLSDQEDNRTVAFQGSYDGVNRFFELIRLTQRQDIYDGYFLNSYILVTNVNNQANAMIKRSIYYRNNHPTEPRPEGLYTMCEITT
;
A
#
# COMPACT_ATOMS: atom_id res chain seq x y z
N MET A 1 -12.37 25.71 60.99
CA MET A 1 -11.64 25.57 59.71
C MET A 1 -11.02 24.18 59.64
N ARG A 2 -11.48 23.34 58.70
CA ARG A 2 -10.76 22.28 57.98
C ARG A 2 -11.81 21.42 57.26
N LEU A 3 -12.30 21.96 56.14
CA LEU A 3 -12.96 21.18 55.10
C LEU A 3 -11.88 20.76 54.09
N THR A 4 -12.16 19.61 53.46
CA THR A 4 -11.58 19.03 52.24
C THR A 4 -10.42 18.04 52.39
N SER A 5 -10.80 16.75 52.48
CA SER A 5 -10.09 15.70 51.76
C SER A 5 -11.04 15.21 50.67
N ILE A 6 -10.94 15.81 49.48
CA ILE A 6 -11.52 15.22 48.28
C ILE A 6 -10.49 14.21 47.80
N ALA A 7 -10.71 12.94 48.13
CA ALA A 7 -9.98 11.85 47.50
C ALA A 7 -10.39 11.79 46.03
N VAL A 8 -9.59 12.41 45.17
CA VAL A 8 -9.72 12.28 43.72
C VAL A 8 -9.21 10.88 43.36
N PHE A 9 -10.11 9.90 43.33
CA PHE A 9 -9.87 8.63 42.68
C PHE A 9 -9.83 8.88 41.16
N LEU A 10 -8.65 9.22 40.65
CA LEU A 10 -8.36 9.13 39.22
C LEU A 10 -8.42 7.65 38.84
N GLN A 11 -9.60 7.19 38.41
CA GLN A 11 -9.71 6.01 37.58
C GLN A 11 -9.02 6.33 36.27
N SER A 12 -7.70 6.07 36.23
CA SER A 12 -6.97 5.95 34.98
C SER A 12 -7.54 4.73 34.24
N ALA A 13 -8.64 4.93 33.51
CA ALA A 13 -8.97 4.08 32.39
C ALA A 13 -7.80 4.19 31.42
N SER A 14 -6.85 3.26 31.58
CA SER A 14 -5.77 3.04 30.65
C SER A 14 -6.45 2.56 29.37
N PHE A 15 -6.83 3.50 28.51
CA PHE A 15 -7.21 3.19 27.15
C PHE A 15 -5.93 2.73 26.47
N PHE A 16 -5.66 1.41 26.55
CA PHE A 16 -4.84 0.75 25.55
C PHE A 16 -5.61 0.86 24.24
N VAL A 17 -5.51 2.02 23.58
CA VAL A 17 -5.78 2.13 22.17
C VAL A 17 -4.61 1.39 21.53
N SER A 18 -4.76 0.09 21.33
CA SER A 18 -3.94 -0.64 20.37
C SER A 18 -4.27 -0.04 19.01
N THR A 19 -3.51 0.98 18.62
CA THR A 19 -3.47 1.52 17.27
C THR A 19 -2.99 0.40 16.37
N PHE A 20 -3.93 -0.32 15.78
CA PHE A 20 -3.63 -1.30 14.75
C PHE A 20 -3.20 -0.53 13.51
N ALA A 21 -1.90 -0.59 13.18
CA ALA A 21 -1.39 -0.21 11.87
C ALA A 21 -1.42 -1.45 10.96
N ALA A 22 -1.33 -1.25 9.63
CA ALA A 22 -1.23 -2.34 8.68
C ALA A 22 -0.16 -3.37 9.11
N PHE A 23 -0.51 -4.65 9.09
CA PHE A 23 0.36 -5.70 9.62
C PHE A 23 1.51 -6.00 8.67
N ILE A 24 2.67 -6.30 9.25
CA ILE A 24 3.89 -6.68 8.55
C ILE A 24 4.24 -8.11 9.00
N THR A 25 4.58 -8.99 8.06
CA THR A 25 4.93 -10.41 8.34
C THR A 25 6.40 -10.71 8.04
N GLY A 26 6.98 -11.72 8.68
CA GLY A 26 8.39 -12.10 8.47
C GLY A 26 8.73 -12.47 7.02
N HIS A 27 10.02 -12.38 6.67
CA HIS A 27 10.51 -12.79 5.35
C HIS A 27 10.22 -14.28 5.07
N ILE A 28 9.79 -14.57 3.84
CA ILE A 28 9.62 -15.92 3.31
C ILE A 28 10.34 -16.06 1.96
N TRP A 29 10.55 -17.29 1.51
CA TRP A 29 11.11 -17.59 0.20
C TRP A 29 10.34 -16.90 -0.93
N GLU A 30 11.05 -16.23 -1.85
CA GLU A 30 10.44 -15.44 -2.94
C GLU A 30 9.43 -16.24 -3.76
N GLY A 31 9.71 -17.52 -4.04
CA GLY A 31 8.82 -18.40 -4.80
C GLY A 31 7.46 -18.65 -4.15
N HIS A 32 7.31 -18.37 -2.85
CA HIS A 32 6.06 -18.52 -2.10
C HIS A 32 5.35 -17.20 -1.86
N LYS A 33 5.84 -16.09 -2.41
CA LYS A 33 5.22 -14.78 -2.25
C LYS A 33 4.10 -14.58 -3.26
N GLY A 34 2.98 -14.10 -2.77
CA GLY A 34 1.85 -13.64 -3.56
C GLY A 34 1.22 -12.39 -2.97
N PHE A 35 0.49 -11.67 -3.82
CA PHE A 35 -0.19 -10.44 -3.46
C PHE A 35 -1.63 -10.47 -3.96
N ASN A 36 -2.59 -10.25 -3.06
CA ASN A 36 -4.01 -10.13 -3.34
C ASN A 36 -4.39 -8.65 -3.40
N CYS A 37 -4.57 -8.14 -4.61
CA CYS A 37 -4.96 -6.76 -4.89
C CYS A 37 -6.46 -6.70 -5.21
N ASP A 38 -7.31 -6.64 -4.17
CA ASP A 38 -8.78 -6.60 -4.29
C ASP A 38 -9.36 -7.78 -5.10
N GLY A 39 -8.90 -9.00 -4.80
CA GLY A 39 -9.33 -10.23 -5.48
C GLY A 39 -8.42 -10.64 -6.65
N ARG A 40 -7.59 -9.73 -7.16
CA ARG A 40 -6.55 -10.06 -8.15
C ARG A 40 -5.30 -10.59 -7.46
N LYS A 41 -5.11 -11.90 -7.51
CA LYS A 41 -3.91 -12.56 -6.97
C LYS A 41 -2.76 -12.52 -7.98
N ILE A 42 -1.60 -11.98 -7.59
CA ILE A 42 -0.37 -11.89 -8.39
C ILE A 42 0.73 -12.64 -7.65
N TYR A 43 1.24 -13.71 -8.25
CA TYR A 43 2.22 -14.61 -7.64
C TYR A 43 3.63 -14.40 -8.20
N TYR A 44 4.63 -14.98 -7.54
CA TYR A 44 6.05 -14.90 -7.91
C TYR A 44 6.30 -15.02 -9.41
N ASN A 45 5.81 -16.08 -10.05
CA ASN A 45 6.06 -16.32 -11.48
C ASN A 45 5.60 -15.16 -12.36
N GLU A 46 4.49 -14.52 -11.96
CA GLU A 46 3.88 -13.44 -12.73
C GLU A 46 4.66 -12.13 -12.59
N TYR A 47 4.89 -11.65 -11.36
CA TYR A 47 5.61 -10.40 -11.17
C TYR A 47 7.12 -10.51 -11.46
N ASN A 48 7.70 -11.70 -11.33
CA ASN A 48 9.11 -11.92 -11.63
C ASN A 48 9.37 -11.81 -13.15
N GLN A 49 8.48 -12.36 -13.97
CA GLN A 49 8.59 -12.34 -15.43
C GLN A 49 8.02 -11.07 -16.08
N ALA A 50 7.20 -10.31 -15.35
CA ALA A 50 6.65 -9.05 -15.85
C ALA A 50 7.74 -8.04 -16.19
N GLU A 51 7.50 -7.30 -17.28
CA GLU A 51 8.26 -6.11 -17.65
C GLU A 51 8.08 -5.02 -16.59
N LYS A 52 9.20 -4.45 -16.13
CA LYS A 52 9.26 -3.53 -14.98
C LYS A 52 9.76 -2.17 -15.42
N SER A 53 9.05 -1.11 -15.01
CA SER A 53 9.51 0.27 -15.13
C SER A 53 9.74 0.87 -13.75
N GLU A 54 10.94 1.37 -13.47
CA GLU A 54 11.26 1.96 -12.17
C GLU A 54 10.60 3.34 -12.00
N LEU A 55 9.89 3.53 -10.89
CA LEU A 55 9.23 4.78 -10.51
C LEU A 55 10.12 5.58 -9.56
N SER A 56 11.04 6.36 -10.13
CA SER A 56 11.97 7.22 -9.38
C SER A 56 11.55 8.70 -9.31
N GLY A 57 10.63 9.11 -10.20
CA GLY A 57 10.14 10.47 -10.31
C GLY A 57 8.96 10.81 -9.38
N PRO A 58 8.48 12.06 -9.44
CA PRO A 58 7.24 12.47 -8.77
C PRO A 58 6.02 11.70 -9.26
N VAL A 59 5.08 11.41 -8.36
CA VAL A 59 3.82 10.70 -8.63
C VAL A 59 2.59 11.60 -8.60
N ASN A 60 2.74 12.85 -8.19
CA ASN A 60 1.70 13.88 -8.21
C ASN A 60 2.32 15.28 -8.37
N TYR A 61 1.46 16.29 -8.51
CA TYR A 61 1.87 17.69 -8.68
C TYR A 61 2.52 18.29 -7.43
N LEU A 62 2.32 17.68 -6.25
CA LEU A 62 2.95 18.08 -4.99
C LEU A 62 4.40 17.60 -4.87
N GLY A 63 4.93 16.89 -5.87
CA GLY A 63 6.30 16.38 -5.85
C GLY A 63 6.48 15.12 -4.99
N TRP A 64 5.39 14.47 -4.57
CA TRP A 64 5.48 13.23 -3.79
C TRP A 64 6.15 12.15 -4.63
N LYS A 65 6.91 11.28 -3.98
CA LYS A 65 7.47 10.06 -4.59
C LYS A 65 6.69 8.84 -4.09
N MET A 66 6.89 7.70 -4.74
CA MET A 66 6.28 6.43 -4.30
C MET A 66 6.61 6.06 -2.86
N ILE A 67 7.77 6.46 -2.34
CA ILE A 67 8.12 6.25 -0.93
C ILE A 67 7.17 6.97 0.04
N ASN A 68 6.70 8.17 -0.32
CA ASN A 68 5.73 8.91 0.49
C ASN A 68 4.39 8.18 0.51
N VAL A 69 3.93 7.71 -0.66
CA VAL A 69 2.71 6.89 -0.79
C VAL A 69 2.83 5.62 0.04
N TYR A 70 3.93 4.89 -0.09
CA TYR A 70 4.18 3.65 0.62
C TYR A 70 4.12 3.83 2.14
N HIS A 71 4.84 4.80 2.71
CA HIS A 71 4.80 5.06 4.15
C HIS A 71 3.42 5.52 4.63
N SER A 72 2.74 6.37 3.86
CA SER A 72 1.38 6.80 4.19
C SER A 72 0.41 5.61 4.25
N ARG A 73 0.57 4.62 3.37
CA ARG A 73 -0.30 3.45 3.33
C ARG A 73 0.05 2.39 4.36
N LEU A 74 1.32 2.23 4.72
CA LEU A 74 1.71 1.39 5.85
C LEU A 74 1.24 1.95 7.20
N SER A 75 1.10 3.27 7.29
CA SER A 75 0.64 3.94 8.52
C SER A 75 -0.88 4.05 8.60
N ASP A 76 -1.61 3.49 7.62
CA ASP A 76 -3.07 3.47 7.61
C ASP A 76 -3.57 2.56 8.73
N GLN A 77 -4.32 3.13 9.66
CA GLN A 77 -4.85 2.43 10.84
C GLN A 77 -6.15 1.70 10.55
N GLU A 78 -6.81 2.01 9.43
CA GLU A 78 -8.02 1.33 9.01
C GLU A 78 -7.71 0.05 8.22
N ASP A 79 -6.48 -0.08 7.70
CA ASP A 79 -6.02 -1.30 7.01
C ASP A 79 -5.53 -2.34 8.03
N ASN A 80 -6.36 -3.34 8.28
CA ASN A 80 -6.05 -4.44 9.21
C ASN A 80 -5.45 -5.69 8.50
N ARG A 81 -5.02 -5.56 7.24
CA ARG A 81 -4.45 -6.66 6.46
C ARG A 81 -2.94 -6.75 6.66
N THR A 82 -2.38 -7.90 6.32
CA THR A 82 -0.91 -8.05 6.22
C THR A 82 -0.48 -7.60 4.83
N VAL A 83 0.29 -6.52 4.70
CA VAL A 83 0.50 -5.84 3.41
C VAL A 83 1.96 -5.67 3.00
N ALA A 84 2.87 -5.92 3.92
CA ALA A 84 4.32 -5.86 3.65
C ALA A 84 5.05 -6.97 4.40
N PHE A 85 6.16 -7.41 3.81
CA PHE A 85 7.13 -8.24 4.49
C PHE A 85 8.03 -7.36 5.36
N GLN A 86 8.43 -7.88 6.52
CA GLN A 86 9.43 -7.28 7.38
C GLN A 86 10.77 -7.66 6.78
N GLY A 87 11.36 -6.74 6.03
CA GLY A 87 12.74 -6.88 5.59
C GLY A 87 13.66 -6.90 6.81
N SER A 88 14.60 -7.84 6.87
CA SER A 88 15.73 -7.80 7.80
C SER A 88 16.69 -6.64 7.54
N TYR A 89 16.46 -5.91 6.44
CA TYR A 89 17.21 -4.74 6.03
C TYR A 89 16.24 -3.58 5.78
N ASP A 90 16.33 -2.53 6.60
CA ASP A 90 15.74 -1.20 6.38
C ASP A 90 16.44 -0.46 5.21
N GLY A 91 16.68 -1.16 4.11
CA GLY A 91 17.29 -0.61 2.90
C GLY A 91 16.33 0.29 2.14
N VAL A 92 16.88 1.10 1.22
CA VAL A 92 16.09 1.97 0.34
C VAL A 92 15.16 1.12 -0.52
N ASN A 93 13.85 1.30 -0.34
CA ASN A 93 12.84 0.64 -1.17
C ASN A 93 12.90 1.16 -2.61
N ARG A 94 12.77 0.24 -3.57
CA ARG A 94 12.63 0.54 -5.00
C ARG A 94 11.23 0.17 -5.46
N PHE A 95 10.70 0.94 -6.40
CA PHE A 95 9.32 0.86 -6.85
C PHE A 95 9.28 0.58 -8.34
N PHE A 96 8.60 -0.48 -8.74
CA PHE A 96 8.54 -0.92 -10.14
C PHE A 96 7.09 -1.10 -10.58
N GLU A 97 6.66 -0.35 -11.58
CA GLU A 97 5.39 -0.60 -12.25
C GLU A 97 5.49 -1.85 -13.13
N LEU A 98 4.54 -2.77 -12.97
CA LEU A 98 4.43 -4.01 -13.73
C LEU A 98 3.57 -3.77 -14.99
N ILE A 99 4.20 -3.21 -16.02
CA ILE A 99 3.52 -2.61 -17.20
C ILE A 99 2.45 -3.53 -17.80
N ARG A 100 2.80 -4.79 -18.03
CA ARG A 100 1.93 -5.78 -18.72
C ARG A 100 0.80 -6.32 -17.85
N LEU A 101 0.80 -6.05 -16.55
CA LEU A 101 -0.24 -6.50 -15.63
C LEU A 101 -1.37 -5.48 -15.47
N THR A 102 -1.30 -4.34 -16.17
CA THR A 102 -2.34 -3.31 -16.12
C THR A 102 -3.68 -3.86 -16.59
N GLN A 103 -4.74 -3.62 -15.81
CA GLN A 103 -6.09 -4.12 -16.07
C GLN A 103 -7.08 -2.96 -16.20
N ARG A 104 -7.94 -3.05 -17.22
CA ARG A 104 -9.10 -2.18 -17.37
C ARG A 104 -10.31 -2.85 -16.72
N GLN A 105 -11.06 -2.07 -15.94
CA GLN A 105 -12.34 -2.48 -15.37
C GLN A 105 -13.41 -1.47 -15.78
N ASP A 106 -14.31 -1.88 -16.67
CA ASP A 106 -15.41 -1.03 -17.12
C ASP A 106 -16.51 -0.93 -16.06
N ILE A 107 -17.08 0.26 -15.92
CA ILE A 107 -18.25 0.57 -15.10
C ILE A 107 -19.25 1.37 -15.93
N TYR A 108 -20.46 1.59 -15.41
CA TYR A 108 -21.54 2.21 -16.19
C TYR A 108 -21.18 3.60 -16.77
N ASP A 109 -20.45 4.42 -16.02
CA ASP A 109 -20.13 5.82 -16.39
C ASP A 109 -18.67 6.04 -16.84
N GLY A 110 -17.87 4.99 -16.94
CA GLY A 110 -16.43 5.10 -17.15
C GLY A 110 -15.68 3.78 -17.04
N TYR A 111 -14.39 3.85 -16.76
CA TYR A 111 -13.57 2.69 -16.45
C TYR A 111 -12.46 3.05 -15.46
N PHE A 112 -12.01 2.04 -14.71
CA PHE A 112 -10.78 2.11 -13.93
C PHE A 112 -9.63 1.47 -14.70
N LEU A 113 -8.49 2.14 -14.73
CA LEU A 113 -7.21 1.55 -15.11
C LEU A 113 -6.44 1.21 -13.83
N ASN A 114 -6.29 -0.09 -13.58
CA ASN A 114 -5.61 -0.64 -12.42
C ASN A 114 -4.19 -1.05 -12.83
N SER A 115 -3.19 -0.42 -12.22
CA SER A 115 -1.76 -0.73 -12.39
C SER A 115 -1.20 -1.27 -11.08
N TYR A 116 -0.17 -2.11 -11.18
CA TYR A 116 0.43 -2.80 -10.03
C TYR A 116 1.89 -2.39 -9.90
N ILE A 117 2.27 -1.95 -8.70
CA ILE A 117 3.60 -1.44 -8.40
C ILE A 117 4.22 -2.39 -7.38
N LEU A 118 5.27 -3.09 -7.80
CA LEU A 118 6.07 -3.95 -6.94
C LEU A 118 7.03 -3.10 -6.11
N VAL A 119 6.97 -3.26 -4.79
CA VAL A 119 7.94 -2.68 -3.86
C VAL A 119 9.00 -3.73 -3.59
N THR A 120 10.27 -3.39 -3.78
CA THR A 120 11.40 -4.28 -3.50
C THR A 120 12.36 -3.63 -2.52
N ASN A 121 13.05 -4.46 -1.74
CA ASN A 121 14.15 -4.00 -0.91
C ASN A 121 15.45 -3.83 -1.73
N VAL A 122 16.54 -3.45 -1.06
CA VAL A 122 17.86 -3.27 -1.67
C VAL A 122 18.41 -4.52 -2.37
N ASN A 123 17.97 -5.71 -1.97
CA ASN A 123 18.36 -6.99 -2.57
C ASN A 123 17.44 -7.43 -3.72
N ASN A 124 16.58 -6.53 -4.22
CA ASN A 124 15.55 -6.80 -5.22
C ASN A 124 14.54 -7.90 -4.81
N GLN A 125 14.38 -8.15 -3.51
CA GLN A 125 13.38 -9.07 -2.99
C GLN A 125 12.02 -8.38 -2.88
N ALA A 126 10.94 -9.07 -3.24
CA ALA A 126 9.60 -8.51 -3.17
C ALA A 126 9.21 -8.24 -1.72
N ASN A 127 8.84 -7.00 -1.41
CA ASN A 127 8.50 -6.56 -0.06
C ASN A 127 7.01 -6.29 0.10
N ALA A 128 6.41 -5.62 -0.87
CA ALA A 128 4.99 -5.30 -0.87
C ALA A 128 4.52 -5.09 -2.31
N MET A 129 3.22 -4.95 -2.49
CA MET A 129 2.63 -4.55 -3.77
C MET A 129 1.57 -3.48 -3.54
N ILE A 130 1.58 -2.47 -4.39
CA ILE A 130 0.63 -1.35 -4.36
C ILE A 130 -0.19 -1.42 -5.64
N LYS A 131 -1.52 -1.37 -5.49
CA LYS A 131 -2.44 -1.16 -6.61
C LYS A 131 -2.66 0.35 -6.77
N ARG A 132 -2.51 0.85 -7.99
CA ARG A 132 -2.85 2.22 -8.38
C ARG A 132 -4.05 2.18 -9.32
N SER A 133 -5.14 2.83 -8.95
CA SER A 133 -6.38 2.89 -9.71
C SER A 133 -6.64 4.30 -10.22
N ILE A 134 -6.80 4.47 -11.54
CA ILE A 134 -7.12 5.76 -12.17
C ILE A 134 -8.49 5.65 -12.82
N TYR A 135 -9.39 6.58 -12.49
CA TYR A 135 -10.73 6.61 -13.07
C TYR A 135 -10.77 7.49 -14.33
N TYR A 136 -11.40 6.97 -15.38
CA TYR A 136 -11.66 7.67 -16.64
C TYR A 136 -13.16 7.68 -16.91
N ARG A 137 -13.73 8.88 -17.09
CA ARG A 137 -15.15 9.05 -17.45
C ARG A 137 -15.33 8.97 -18.97
N ASN A 138 -16.37 8.29 -19.44
CA ASN A 138 -16.58 8.03 -20.88
C ASN A 138 -16.75 9.30 -21.75
N ASN A 139 -17.20 10.42 -21.17
CA ASN A 139 -17.62 11.62 -21.92
C ASN A 139 -16.86 12.92 -21.55
N HIS A 140 -15.74 12.85 -20.84
CA HIS A 140 -14.90 14.03 -20.59
C HIS A 140 -13.45 13.78 -21.05
N PRO A 141 -12.98 14.50 -22.08
CA PRO A 141 -11.57 14.45 -22.50
C PRO A 141 -10.67 15.32 -21.61
N THR A 142 -11.22 15.95 -20.57
CA THR A 142 -10.42 16.72 -19.62
C THR A 142 -9.56 15.76 -18.81
N GLU A 143 -8.26 15.89 -19.04
CA GLU A 143 -7.13 15.15 -18.47
C GLU A 143 -7.45 14.53 -17.10
N PRO A 144 -7.19 13.22 -16.91
CA PRO A 144 -7.29 12.64 -15.58
C PRO A 144 -6.41 13.48 -14.65
N ARG A 145 -7.01 14.05 -13.58
CA ARG A 145 -6.21 14.56 -12.47
C ARG A 145 -5.40 13.36 -11.98
N PRO A 146 -4.07 13.36 -12.13
CA PRO A 146 -3.27 12.13 -12.16
C PRO A 146 -3.04 11.52 -10.76
N GLU A 147 -3.80 11.92 -9.77
CA GLU A 147 -3.74 11.37 -8.42
C GLU A 147 -4.51 10.04 -8.42
N GLY A 148 -3.89 8.99 -8.95
CA GLY A 148 -4.41 7.63 -8.83
C GLY A 148 -4.65 7.28 -7.36
N LEU A 149 -5.71 6.52 -7.10
CA LEU A 149 -5.94 5.95 -5.77
C LEU A 149 -4.93 4.82 -5.54
N TYR A 150 -4.14 4.92 -4.48
CA TYR A 150 -3.16 3.91 -4.10
C TYR A 150 -3.69 3.08 -2.93
N THR A 151 -3.71 1.77 -3.08
CA THR A 151 -4.06 0.81 -2.02
C THR A 151 -2.98 -0.25 -1.91
N MET A 152 -2.72 -0.72 -0.68
CA MET A 152 -1.83 -1.86 -0.48
C MET A 152 -2.54 -3.15 -0.87
N CYS A 153 -1.78 -4.07 -1.48
CA CYS A 153 -2.24 -5.43 -1.69
C CYS A 153 -1.92 -6.28 -0.46
N GLU A 154 -2.85 -7.16 -0.11
CA GLU A 154 -2.68 -8.11 0.98
C GLU A 154 -1.67 -9.20 0.58
N ILE A 155 -0.80 -9.60 1.48
CA ILE A 155 0.10 -10.73 1.30
C ILE A 155 -0.72 -12.02 1.34
N THR A 156 -0.55 -12.83 0.30
CA THR A 156 -1.10 -14.19 0.22
C THR A 156 0.05 -15.14 -0.09
N THR A 157 0.09 -16.27 0.60
CA THR A 157 1.09 -17.33 0.43
C THR A 157 0.45 -18.58 -0.12
#